data_AF-A0A6G1Z6U1-F1
#
_entry.id   AF-A0A6G1Z6U1-F1
#
_cell.length_a   1.000
_cell.length_b   1.000
_cell.length_c   1.000
_cell.angle_alpha   90.00
_cell.angle_beta   90.00
_cell.angle_gamma   90.00
#
_symmetry.space_group_name_H-M   'P 1'
#
loop_
_entity.id
_entity.type
_entity.pdbx_description
1 polymer ?
#
loop_
_entity_poly.entity_id
_entity_poly.type
_entity_poly.pdbx_seq_one_letter_code
_entity_poly.pdbx_strand_id
1 'polypeptide(L)'
;MIAEKQVKKTGRVERILVRILQVLMLIIFALGLYYGNSGVFVNAGVGLFVTFLPGILKRRYDFTMNIGIVLWISVAMFLHAFGTLPLPGLDFLSPYKAVWWWDHMTHALSSSLVAGAAYAVTRALMEYTEYINMPPRFMFAYLLIFVMAFGVLWELLEFYIGVVSQLAGAEEVLTQYGLDDTVLDLMYNTLGGLLVAIFGTAHLAGLSDELLGRMEGESAER
;
A
#
# COMPACT_ATOMS: atom_id res chain seq x y z
N MET A 1 -17.46 -23.84 14.45
CA MET A 1 -17.03 -23.32 15.77
C MET A 1 -15.52 -23.07 15.89
N ILE A 2 -14.62 -24.00 15.51
CA ILE A 2 -13.16 -23.79 15.60
C ILE A 2 -12.66 -22.71 14.62
N ALA A 3 -13.08 -22.77 13.34
CA ALA A 3 -12.68 -21.79 12.32
C ALA A 3 -13.10 -20.35 12.69
N GLU A 4 -14.32 -20.16 13.19
CA GLU A 4 -14.81 -18.85 13.63
C GLU A 4 -14.02 -18.28 14.82
N LYS A 5 -13.59 -19.14 15.75
CA LYS A 5 -12.77 -18.75 16.89
C LYS A 5 -11.35 -18.37 16.45
N GLN A 6 -10.80 -19.04 15.44
CA GLN A 6 -9.51 -18.70 14.83
C GLN A 6 -9.60 -17.36 14.07
N VAL A 7 -10.61 -17.16 13.23
CA VAL A 7 -10.83 -15.89 12.50
C VAL A 7 -10.98 -14.70 13.46
N LYS A 8 -11.76 -14.85 14.54
CA LYS A 8 -11.89 -13.80 15.58
C LYS A 8 -10.58 -13.52 16.32
N LYS A 9 -9.74 -14.54 16.54
CA LYS A 9 -8.43 -14.41 17.18
C LYS A 9 -7.44 -13.67 16.27
N THR A 10 -7.35 -14.06 14.99
CA THR A 10 -6.52 -13.39 13.98
C THR A 10 -6.88 -11.90 13.87
N GLY A 11 -8.18 -11.60 13.75
CA GLY A 11 -8.64 -10.21 13.70
C GLY A 11 -8.37 -9.38 14.97
N ARG A 12 -8.19 -10.03 16.13
CA ARG A 12 -7.73 -9.35 17.35
C ARG A 12 -6.23 -9.04 17.30
N VAL A 13 -5.42 -9.99 16.84
CA VAL A 13 -3.97 -9.81 16.71
C VAL A 13 -3.66 -8.73 15.69
N GLU A 14 -4.28 -8.75 14.51
CA GLU A 14 -4.07 -7.74 13.46
C GLU A 14 -4.41 -6.33 13.95
N ARG A 15 -5.50 -6.18 14.73
CA ARG A 15 -5.84 -4.89 15.36
C ARG A 15 -4.76 -4.43 16.33
N ILE A 16 -4.21 -5.32 17.15
CA ILE A 16 -3.14 -4.98 18.09
C ILE A 16 -1.90 -4.54 17.31
N LEU A 17 -1.53 -5.28 16.25
CA LEU A 17 -0.40 -4.92 15.39
C LEU A 17 -0.58 -3.54 14.76
N VAL A 18 -1.75 -3.24 14.19
CA VAL A 18 -2.06 -1.90 13.65
C VAL A 18 -1.84 -0.82 14.72
N ARG A 19 -2.32 -1.04 15.95
CA ARG A 19 -2.13 -0.05 17.04
C ARG A 19 -0.67 0.11 17.42
N ILE A 20 0.09 -0.98 17.47
CA ILE A 20 1.54 -0.92 17.74
C ILE A 20 2.22 -0.10 16.65
N LEU A 21 1.96 -0.38 15.37
CA LEU A 21 2.53 0.36 14.25
C LEU A 21 2.18 1.86 14.32
N GLN A 22 0.92 2.20 14.64
CA GLN A 22 0.49 3.58 14.83
C GLN A 22 1.23 4.28 15.97
N VAL A 23 1.43 3.61 17.10
CA VAL A 23 2.20 4.16 18.22
C VAL A 23 3.67 4.36 17.82
N LEU A 24 4.27 3.40 17.10
CA LEU A 24 5.64 3.55 16.61
C LEU A 24 5.76 4.73 15.64
N MET A 25 4.84 4.89 14.69
CA MET A 25 4.82 6.06 13.80
C MET A 25 4.64 7.37 14.57
N LEU A 26 3.82 7.39 15.62
CA LEU A 26 3.68 8.57 16.49
C LEU A 26 5.00 8.89 17.22
N ILE A 27 5.74 7.88 17.65
CA ILE A 27 7.07 8.07 18.24
C ILE A 27 8.04 8.63 17.19
N ILE A 28 8.08 8.06 15.98
CA ILE A 28 8.93 8.56 14.88
C ILE A 28 8.59 10.02 14.57
N PHE A 29 7.30 10.36 14.49
CA PHE A 29 6.82 11.72 14.30
C PHE A 29 7.34 12.66 15.39
N ALA A 30 7.20 12.28 16.66
CA ALA A 30 7.66 13.07 17.80
C ALA A 30 9.18 13.25 17.81
N LEU A 31 9.94 12.21 17.43
CA LEU A 31 11.40 12.29 17.28
C LEU A 31 11.79 13.25 16.15
N GLY A 32 11.11 13.17 14.99
CA GLY A 32 11.33 14.10 13.89
C GLY A 32 11.11 15.56 14.29
N LEU A 33 10.04 15.84 15.04
CA LEU A 33 9.79 17.17 15.61
C LEU A 33 10.86 17.59 16.62
N TYR A 34 11.27 16.68 17.51
CA TYR A 34 12.26 16.96 18.55
C TYR A 34 13.64 17.29 17.97
N TYR A 35 14.05 16.56 16.93
CA TYR A 35 15.32 16.79 16.24
C TYR A 35 15.24 17.82 15.10
N GLY A 36 14.06 18.38 14.83
CA GLY A 36 13.86 19.38 13.77
C GLY A 36 13.99 18.83 12.34
N ASN A 37 13.89 17.51 12.15
CA ASN A 37 14.03 16.87 10.84
C ASN A 37 12.68 16.83 10.12
N SER A 38 12.49 17.66 9.09
CA SER A 38 11.21 17.77 8.39
C SER A 38 10.86 16.56 7.56
N GLY A 39 11.85 15.90 6.96
CA GLY A 39 11.62 14.63 6.24
C GLY A 39 11.01 13.57 7.15
N VAL A 40 11.54 13.39 8.35
CA VAL A 40 11.06 12.38 9.30
C VAL A 40 9.65 12.70 9.80
N PHE A 41 9.41 13.91 10.31
CA PHE A 41 8.09 14.19 10.90
C PHE A 41 7.00 14.30 9.84
N VAL A 42 7.29 14.80 8.63
CA VAL A 42 6.26 14.86 7.57
C VAL A 42 5.90 13.46 7.10
N ASN A 43 6.89 12.60 6.80
CA ASN A 43 6.61 11.22 6.35
C ASN A 43 5.89 10.41 7.42
N ALA A 44 6.32 10.47 8.68
CA ALA A 44 5.65 9.80 9.77
C ALA A 44 4.23 10.34 10.01
N GLY A 45 4.04 11.66 9.87
CA GLY A 45 2.73 12.31 10.03
C GLY A 45 1.74 11.92 8.93
N VAL A 46 2.18 11.95 7.67
CA VAL A 46 1.39 11.51 6.51
C VAL A 46 1.06 10.02 6.63
N GLY A 47 2.05 9.18 6.91
CA GLY A 47 1.85 7.74 7.10
C GLY A 47 0.86 7.42 8.21
N LEU A 48 1.01 8.08 9.37
CA LEU A 48 0.09 7.95 10.50
C LEU A 48 -1.33 8.37 10.11
N PHE A 49 -1.50 9.51 9.43
CA PHE A 49 -2.79 9.97 8.92
C PHE A 49 -3.44 8.94 7.99
N VAL A 50 -2.69 8.40 7.03
CA VAL A 50 -3.18 7.36 6.09
C VAL A 50 -3.70 6.14 6.85
N THR A 51 -3.03 5.71 7.93
CA THR A 51 -3.53 4.56 8.72
C THR A 51 -4.87 4.80 9.42
N PHE A 52 -5.29 6.06 9.59
CA PHE A 52 -6.59 6.40 10.16
C PHE A 52 -7.70 6.51 9.09
N LEU A 53 -7.37 6.58 7.81
CA LEU A 53 -8.35 6.68 6.72
C LEU A 53 -9.42 5.57 6.77
N PRO A 54 -9.09 4.28 7.00
CA PRO A 54 -10.12 3.25 7.11
C PRO A 54 -11.12 3.51 8.24
N GLY A 55 -10.66 4.07 9.36
CA GLY A 55 -11.52 4.46 10.47
C GLY A 55 -12.40 5.67 10.16
N ILE A 56 -11.87 6.64 9.42
CA ILE A 56 -12.62 7.81 8.95
C ILE A 56 -13.70 7.38 7.96
N LEU A 57 -13.36 6.51 7.00
CA LEU A 57 -14.29 5.96 6.00
C LEU A 57 -15.43 5.19 6.66
N LYS A 58 -15.11 4.35 7.65
CA LYS A 58 -16.13 3.67 8.46
C LYS A 58 -17.06 4.65 9.17
N ARG A 59 -16.51 5.70 9.78
CA ARG A 59 -17.31 6.65 10.58
C ARG A 59 -18.19 7.57 9.72
N ARG A 60 -17.73 7.95 8.52
CA ARG A 60 -18.43 8.93 7.67
C ARG A 60 -19.30 8.31 6.57
N TYR A 61 -18.93 7.13 6.08
CA TYR A 61 -19.55 6.51 4.91
C TYR A 61 -20.00 5.07 5.15
N ASP A 62 -19.92 4.57 6.39
CA ASP A 62 -20.18 3.16 6.78
C ASP A 62 -19.37 2.14 5.95
N PHE A 63 -18.27 2.59 5.34
CA PHE A 63 -17.41 1.76 4.52
C PHE A 63 -16.40 1.02 5.39
N THR A 64 -16.57 -0.28 5.56
CA THR A 64 -15.67 -1.11 6.37
C THR A 64 -14.65 -1.83 5.51
N MET A 65 -13.36 -1.65 5.82
CA MET A 65 -12.28 -2.45 5.23
C MET A 65 -11.97 -3.68 6.09
N ASN A 66 -11.56 -4.77 5.43
CA ASN A 66 -11.02 -5.94 6.11
C ASN A 66 -9.78 -5.53 6.93
N ILE A 67 -9.67 -6.02 8.17
CA ILE A 67 -8.57 -5.69 9.07
C ILE A 67 -7.19 -6.08 8.52
N GLY A 68 -7.10 -7.12 7.68
CA GLY A 68 -5.86 -7.49 6.99
C GLY A 68 -5.40 -6.41 6.01
N ILE A 69 -6.32 -5.74 5.32
CA ILE A 69 -6.00 -4.59 4.44
C ILE A 69 -5.54 -3.40 5.27
N VAL A 70 -6.21 -3.13 6.41
CA VAL A 70 -5.79 -2.06 7.33
C VAL A 70 -4.38 -2.33 7.86
N LEU A 71 -4.07 -3.59 8.19
CA LEU A 71 -2.73 -3.99 8.59
C LEU A 71 -1.72 -3.81 7.46
N TRP A 72 -2.05 -4.21 6.23
CA TRP A 72 -1.19 -4.03 5.07
C TRP A 72 -0.85 -2.55 4.83
N ILE A 73 -1.87 -1.68 4.82
CA ILE A 73 -1.67 -0.22 4.75
C ILE A 73 -0.76 0.26 5.88
N SER A 74 -1.01 -0.20 7.11
CA SER A 74 -0.24 0.23 8.28
C SER A 74 1.21 -0.21 8.22
N VAL A 75 1.50 -1.40 7.70
CA VAL A 75 2.86 -1.91 7.50
C VAL A 75 3.59 -1.07 6.46
N ALA A 76 2.95 -0.78 5.32
CA ALA A 76 3.55 0.04 4.28
C ALA A 76 3.89 1.45 4.78
N MET A 77 2.94 2.12 5.45
CA MET A 77 3.14 3.45 6.00
C MET A 77 4.21 3.46 7.10
N PHE A 78 4.26 2.42 7.93
CA PHE A 78 5.29 2.29 8.96
C PHE A 78 6.68 2.12 8.35
N LEU A 79 6.84 1.26 7.33
CA LEU A 79 8.13 1.03 6.68
C LEU A 79 8.66 2.29 6.00
N HIS A 80 7.77 3.09 5.39
CA HIS A 80 8.12 4.41 4.86
C HIS A 80 8.60 5.36 5.96
N ALA A 81 7.80 5.53 7.02
CA ALA A 81 8.17 6.38 8.15
C ALA A 81 9.49 5.96 8.80
N PHE A 82 9.67 4.65 9.03
CA PHE A 82 10.89 4.10 9.61
C PHE A 82 12.09 4.24 8.68
N GLY A 83 11.89 4.12 7.37
CA GLY A 83 12.93 4.29 6.35
C GLY A 83 13.60 5.66 6.40
N THR A 84 12.86 6.70 6.82
CA THR A 84 13.38 8.06 6.97
C THR A 84 14.14 8.30 8.27
N LEU A 85 13.95 7.48 9.31
CA LEU A 85 14.46 7.73 10.65
C LEU A 85 15.97 7.44 10.72
N PRO A 86 16.82 8.42 11.07
CA PRO A 86 18.24 8.18 11.35
C PRO A 86 18.44 7.28 12.57
N LEU A 87 19.26 6.23 12.46
CA LEU A 87 19.46 5.25 13.54
C LEU A 87 20.90 5.24 14.06
N PRO A 88 21.12 5.21 15.39
CA PRO A 88 22.46 5.11 15.96
C PRO A 88 23.25 3.87 15.51
N GLY A 89 22.55 2.76 15.21
CA GLY A 89 23.16 1.50 14.75
C GLY A 89 23.54 1.47 13.27
N LEU A 90 23.27 2.55 12.52
CA LEU A 90 23.57 2.70 11.09
C LEU A 90 24.45 3.94 10.85
N ASP A 91 25.34 4.27 11.78
CA ASP A 91 26.16 5.49 11.73
C ASP A 91 25.33 6.79 11.59
N PHE A 92 24.13 6.80 12.18
CA PHE A 92 23.12 7.87 12.04
C PHE A 92 22.64 8.10 10.61
N LEU A 93 22.75 7.11 9.73
CA LEU A 93 22.04 7.04 8.47
C LEU A 93 20.61 6.52 8.69
N SER A 94 19.71 6.92 7.80
CA SER A 94 18.37 6.34 7.72
C SER A 94 18.40 5.03 6.92
N PRO A 95 17.45 4.10 7.13
CA PRO A 95 17.39 2.87 6.32
C PRO A 95 17.34 3.12 4.81
N TYR A 96 16.69 4.18 4.33
CA TYR A 96 16.74 4.56 2.91
C TYR A 96 18.17 4.80 2.39
N LYS A 97 19.05 5.38 3.23
CA LYS A 97 20.43 5.65 2.86
C LYS A 97 21.37 4.47 3.13
N ALA A 98 21.08 3.66 4.14
CA ALA A 98 21.97 2.60 4.61
C ALA A 98 21.71 1.23 3.96
N VAL A 99 20.49 0.98 3.47
CA VAL A 99 20.05 -0.34 3.01
C VAL A 99 19.54 -0.24 1.58
N TRP A 100 20.37 -0.68 0.62
CA TRP A 100 20.13 -0.51 -0.83
C TRP A 100 18.78 -1.02 -1.34
N TRP A 101 18.22 -2.08 -0.75
CA TRP A 101 16.95 -2.67 -1.19
C TRP A 101 15.73 -2.06 -0.48
N TRP A 102 15.94 -1.22 0.53
CA TRP A 102 14.86 -0.71 1.37
C TRP A 102 13.84 0.06 0.55
N ASP A 103 14.33 0.97 -0.29
CA ASP A 103 13.50 1.87 -1.09
C ASP A 103 12.62 1.10 -2.07
N HIS A 104 13.27 0.32 -2.92
CA HIS A 104 12.71 -0.69 -3.80
C HIS A 104 11.64 -1.57 -3.15
N MET A 105 11.88 -2.10 -1.95
CA MET A 105 10.89 -2.90 -1.22
C MET A 105 9.67 -2.05 -0.84
N THR A 106 9.88 -0.83 -0.34
CA THR A 106 8.79 0.08 0.00
C THR A 106 7.98 0.51 -1.23
N HIS A 107 8.61 0.65 -2.40
CA HIS A 107 7.96 0.89 -3.69
C HIS A 107 7.09 -0.30 -4.10
N ALA A 108 7.63 -1.53 -4.11
CA ALA A 108 6.83 -2.73 -4.40
C ALA A 108 5.65 -2.90 -3.43
N LEU A 109 5.84 -2.62 -2.14
CA LEU A 109 4.76 -2.72 -1.17
C LEU A 109 3.70 -1.63 -1.39
N SER A 110 4.10 -0.42 -1.70
CA SER A 110 3.18 0.70 -1.94
C SER A 110 2.42 0.52 -3.25
N SER A 111 3.09 0.06 -4.30
CA SER A 111 2.46 -0.22 -5.59
C SER A 111 1.43 -1.34 -5.50
N SER A 112 1.66 -2.34 -4.64
CA SER A 112 0.65 -3.37 -4.36
C SER A 112 -0.62 -2.79 -3.72
N LEU A 113 -0.49 -1.81 -2.82
CA LEU A 113 -1.66 -1.12 -2.26
C LEU A 113 -2.39 -0.29 -3.32
N VAL A 114 -1.65 0.42 -4.17
CA VAL A 114 -2.20 1.18 -5.32
C VAL A 114 -2.96 0.24 -6.26
N ALA A 115 -2.37 -0.90 -6.61
CA ALA A 115 -2.99 -1.92 -7.45
C ALA A 115 -4.28 -2.46 -6.81
N GLY A 116 -4.26 -2.73 -5.50
CA GLY A 116 -5.41 -3.21 -4.75
C GLY A 116 -6.54 -2.19 -4.71
N ALA A 117 -6.21 -0.90 -4.53
CA ALA A 117 -7.17 0.20 -4.57
C ALA A 117 -7.78 0.34 -5.97
N ALA A 118 -6.96 0.33 -7.02
CA ALA A 118 -7.40 0.38 -8.40
C ALA A 118 -8.35 -0.78 -8.74
N TYR A 119 -8.00 -2.00 -8.32
CA TYR A 119 -8.85 -3.18 -8.49
C TYR A 119 -10.19 -3.01 -7.77
N ALA A 120 -10.17 -2.61 -6.49
CA ALA A 120 -11.38 -2.44 -5.70
C ALA A 120 -12.32 -1.38 -6.28
N VAL A 121 -11.80 -0.24 -6.71
CA VAL A 121 -12.57 0.84 -7.35
C VAL A 121 -13.16 0.36 -8.67
N THR A 122 -12.36 -0.26 -9.54
CA THR A 122 -12.85 -0.74 -10.84
C THR A 122 -13.91 -1.82 -10.65
N ARG A 123 -13.74 -2.75 -9.70
CA ARG A 123 -14.74 -3.77 -9.38
C ARG A 123 -16.03 -3.17 -8.84
N ALA A 124 -15.94 -2.16 -7.97
CA ALA A 124 -17.12 -1.45 -7.49
C ALA A 124 -17.85 -0.78 -8.66
N LEU A 125 -17.14 -0.11 -9.57
CA LEU A 125 -17.75 0.49 -10.75
C LEU A 125 -18.44 -0.55 -11.63
N MET A 126 -17.79 -1.68 -11.92
CA MET A 126 -18.40 -2.78 -12.70
C MET A 126 -19.69 -3.33 -12.06
N GLU A 127 -19.80 -3.29 -10.72
CA GLU A 127 -20.99 -3.74 -10.01
C GLU A 127 -22.13 -2.72 -10.06
N TYR A 128 -21.81 -1.43 -10.01
CA TYR A 128 -22.81 -0.34 -9.96
C TYR A 128 -23.15 0.27 -11.32
N THR A 129 -22.45 -0.09 -12.40
CA THR A 129 -22.76 0.36 -13.76
C THR A 129 -22.63 -0.75 -14.79
N GLU A 130 -23.61 -0.85 -15.68
CA GLU A 130 -23.59 -1.79 -16.82
C GLU A 130 -22.61 -1.36 -17.94
N TYR A 131 -22.15 -0.10 -17.93
CA TYR A 131 -21.28 0.43 -18.98
C TYR A 131 -19.82 0.00 -18.87
N ILE A 132 -19.41 -0.56 -17.72
CA ILE A 132 -18.04 -0.97 -17.46
C ILE A 132 -18.04 -2.48 -17.24
N ASN A 133 -17.56 -3.22 -18.24
CA ASN A 133 -17.30 -4.65 -18.12
C ASN A 133 -15.88 -4.96 -18.60
N MET A 134 -15.04 -5.47 -17.69
CA MET A 134 -13.65 -5.81 -17.98
C MET A 134 -13.42 -7.31 -17.77
N PRO A 135 -13.15 -8.09 -18.84
CA PRO A 135 -12.73 -9.47 -18.72
C PRO A 135 -11.46 -9.61 -17.87
N PRO A 136 -11.21 -10.76 -17.21
CA PRO A 136 -10.06 -10.94 -16.32
C PRO A 136 -8.70 -10.59 -16.94
N ARG A 137 -8.50 -10.94 -18.21
CA ARG A 137 -7.26 -10.61 -18.96
C ARG A 137 -7.10 -9.10 -19.17
N PHE A 138 -8.20 -8.39 -19.42
CA PHE A 138 -8.18 -6.94 -19.58
C PHE A 138 -7.95 -6.25 -18.23
N MET A 139 -8.61 -6.70 -17.16
CA MET A 139 -8.37 -6.22 -15.80
C MET A 139 -6.90 -6.39 -15.40
N PHE A 140 -6.28 -7.53 -15.72
CA PHE A 140 -4.86 -7.77 -15.46
C PHE A 140 -3.97 -6.72 -16.15
N ALA A 141 -4.14 -6.52 -17.46
CA ALA A 141 -3.37 -5.52 -18.22
C ALA A 141 -3.64 -4.09 -17.73
N TYR A 142 -4.90 -3.76 -17.44
CA TYR A 142 -5.31 -2.48 -16.88
C TYR A 142 -4.58 -2.18 -15.57
N LEU A 143 -4.55 -3.13 -14.62
CA LEU A 143 -3.88 -2.94 -13.35
C LEU A 143 -2.38 -2.69 -13.50
N LEU A 144 -1.71 -3.43 -14.39
CA LEU A 144 -0.29 -3.20 -14.64
C LEU A 144 -0.02 -1.81 -15.23
N ILE A 145 -0.81 -1.39 -16.22
CA ILE A 145 -0.68 -0.06 -16.82
C ILE A 145 -0.99 1.02 -15.79
N PHE A 146 -2.02 0.84 -14.97
CA PHE A 146 -2.42 1.79 -13.93
C PHE A 146 -1.31 1.97 -12.89
N VAL A 147 -0.75 0.86 -12.39
CA VAL A 147 0.33 0.89 -11.40
C VAL A 147 1.58 1.54 -11.97
N MET A 148 1.94 1.23 -13.22
CA MET A 148 3.08 1.86 -13.89
C MET A 148 2.87 3.36 -14.09
N ALA A 149 1.69 3.76 -14.54
CA ALA A 149 1.34 5.17 -14.71
C ALA A 149 1.37 5.91 -13.36
N PHE A 150 0.84 5.30 -12.31
CA PHE A 150 0.89 5.86 -10.97
C PHE A 150 2.34 5.95 -10.45
N GLY A 151 3.15 4.93 -10.69
CA GLY A 151 4.58 4.93 -10.36
C GLY A 151 5.31 6.11 -11.01
N VAL A 152 5.12 6.31 -12.32
CA VAL A 152 5.70 7.48 -13.02
C VAL A 152 5.22 8.81 -12.42
N LEU A 153 3.93 8.93 -12.08
CA LEU A 153 3.41 10.13 -11.43
C LEU A 153 4.04 10.35 -10.05
N TRP A 154 4.29 9.27 -9.30
CA TRP A 154 4.92 9.32 -7.98
C TRP A 154 6.36 9.82 -8.06
N GLU A 155 7.18 9.24 -8.94
CA GLU A 155 8.57 9.66 -9.19
C GLU A 155 8.65 11.15 -9.59
N LEU A 156 7.72 11.61 -10.42
CA LEU A 156 7.63 13.02 -10.78
C LEU A 156 7.28 13.90 -9.58
N LEU A 157 6.38 13.47 -8.70
CA LEU A 157 6.05 14.21 -7.48
C LEU A 157 7.27 14.32 -6.56
N GLU A 158 8.02 13.23 -6.37
CA GLU A 158 9.25 13.23 -5.56
C GLU A 158 10.29 14.19 -6.15
N PHE A 159 10.52 14.12 -7.46
CA PHE A 159 11.40 15.05 -8.16
C PHE A 159 10.98 16.51 -7.95
N TYR A 160 9.70 16.84 -8.15
CA TYR A 160 9.23 18.22 -8.00
C TYR A 160 9.27 18.70 -6.54
N ILE A 161 8.97 17.84 -5.57
CA ILE A 161 9.06 18.17 -4.13
C ILE A 161 10.52 18.40 -3.74
N GLY A 162 11.46 17.61 -4.26
CA GLY A 162 12.90 17.83 -4.09
C GLY A 162 13.34 19.18 -4.64
N VAL A 163 12.97 19.49 -5.88
CA VAL A 163 13.27 20.79 -6.52
C VAL A 163 12.71 21.96 -5.72
N VAL A 164 11.45 21.89 -5.29
CA VAL A 164 10.82 22.96 -4.48
C VAL A 164 11.50 23.11 -3.13
N SER A 165 11.89 22.02 -2.48
CA SER A 165 12.60 22.05 -1.20
C SER A 165 13.96 22.75 -1.33
N GLN A 166 14.72 22.42 -2.38
CA GLN A 166 16.00 23.06 -2.69
C GLN A 166 15.83 24.56 -2.96
N LEU A 167 14.82 24.96 -3.74
CA LEU A 167 14.52 26.37 -4.02
C LEU A 167 14.08 27.15 -2.77
N ALA A 168 13.38 26.48 -1.85
CA ALA A 168 12.93 27.07 -0.59
C ALA A 168 14.01 27.09 0.50
N GLY A 169 15.17 26.46 0.26
CA GLY A 169 16.21 26.27 1.29
C GLY A 169 15.76 25.39 2.46
N ALA A 170 14.76 24.52 2.23
CA ALA A 170 14.24 23.58 3.21
C ALA A 170 14.95 22.22 3.08
N GLU A 171 14.95 21.42 4.15
CA GLU A 171 15.39 20.03 4.06
C GLU A 171 14.45 19.25 3.13
N GLU A 172 15.02 18.35 2.33
CA GLU A 172 14.26 17.49 1.43
C GLU A 172 13.33 16.58 2.23
N VAL A 173 12.03 16.68 1.94
CA VAL A 173 11.00 15.85 2.57
C VAL A 173 10.85 14.50 1.89
N LEU A 174 11.06 14.48 0.57
CA LEU A 174 11.15 13.29 -0.27
C LEU A 174 12.44 13.39 -1.06
N THR A 175 13.25 12.33 -1.03
CA THR A 175 14.57 12.30 -1.68
C THR A 175 14.46 11.48 -2.95
N GLN A 176 14.88 12.05 -4.08
CA GLN A 176 15.04 11.30 -5.33
C GLN A 176 16.54 10.95 -5.46
N TYR A 177 16.89 9.67 -5.50
CA TYR A 177 18.30 9.25 -5.46
C TYR A 177 18.97 9.21 -6.84
N GLY A 178 18.21 9.40 -7.92
CA GLY A 178 18.71 9.55 -9.28
C GLY A 178 17.92 8.74 -10.30
N LEU A 179 18.32 8.81 -11.58
CA LEU A 179 17.59 8.14 -12.66
C LEU A 179 17.68 6.61 -12.57
N ASP A 180 18.82 6.07 -12.16
CA ASP A 180 19.00 4.62 -12.01
C ASP A 180 18.07 4.05 -10.94
N ASP A 181 17.88 4.81 -9.86
CA ASP A 181 16.97 4.50 -8.76
C ASP A 181 15.51 4.52 -9.21
N THR A 182 15.07 5.61 -9.86
CA THR A 182 13.73 5.72 -10.47
C THR A 182 13.41 4.55 -11.41
N VAL A 183 14.38 4.09 -12.22
CA VAL A 183 14.15 2.93 -13.10
C VAL A 183 13.92 1.67 -12.29
N LEU A 184 14.72 1.43 -11.25
CA LEU A 184 14.55 0.28 -10.38
C LEU A 184 13.23 0.38 -9.61
N ASP A 185 12.84 1.54 -9.13
CA ASP A 185 11.56 1.76 -8.47
C ASP A 185 10.38 1.44 -9.37
N LEU A 186 10.42 1.82 -10.65
CA LEU A 186 9.42 1.40 -11.62
C LEU A 186 9.40 -0.12 -11.84
N MET A 187 10.55 -0.79 -11.79
CA MET A 187 10.62 -2.26 -11.85
C MET A 187 9.98 -2.90 -10.60
N TYR A 188 10.28 -2.40 -9.41
CA TYR A 188 9.68 -2.90 -8.16
C TYR A 188 8.19 -2.56 -8.06
N ASN A 189 7.79 -1.40 -8.58
CA ASN A 189 6.39 -1.04 -8.75
C ASN A 189 5.67 -2.07 -9.62
N THR A 190 6.28 -2.50 -10.73
CA THR A 190 5.76 -3.58 -11.58
C THR A 190 5.59 -4.88 -10.80
N LEU A 191 6.57 -5.26 -9.96
CA LEU A 191 6.49 -6.48 -9.15
C LEU A 191 5.32 -6.44 -8.16
N GLY A 192 5.15 -5.34 -7.43
CA GLY A 192 4.01 -5.17 -6.52
C GLY A 192 2.66 -5.18 -7.25
N GLY A 193 2.60 -4.55 -8.44
CA GLY A 193 1.44 -4.57 -9.32
C GLY A 193 1.12 -5.98 -9.84
N LEU A 194 2.14 -6.75 -10.25
CA LEU A 194 2.00 -8.13 -10.70
C LEU A 194 1.45 -9.04 -9.62
N LEU A 195 1.95 -8.94 -8.39
CA LEU A 195 1.44 -9.71 -7.27
C LEU A 195 -0.07 -9.52 -7.15
N VAL A 196 -0.53 -8.27 -7.08
CA VAL A 196 -1.96 -7.99 -6.92
C VAL A 196 -2.76 -8.32 -8.17
N ALA A 197 -2.25 -8.08 -9.37
CA ALA A 197 -2.93 -8.43 -10.60
C ALA A 197 -3.13 -9.95 -10.71
N ILE A 198 -2.14 -10.76 -10.32
CA ILE A 198 -2.26 -12.22 -10.28
C ILE A 198 -3.26 -12.65 -9.22
N PHE A 199 -3.13 -12.18 -7.97
CA PHE A 199 -4.04 -12.59 -6.90
C PHE A 199 -5.48 -12.10 -7.14
N GLY A 200 -5.66 -10.89 -7.66
CA GLY A 200 -6.96 -10.28 -7.92
C GLY A 200 -7.68 -10.83 -9.15
N THR A 201 -6.96 -11.34 -10.15
CA THR A 201 -7.58 -11.88 -11.38
C THR A 201 -7.55 -13.40 -11.50
N ALA A 202 -6.51 -14.09 -10.99
CA ALA A 202 -6.37 -15.54 -11.13
C ALA A 202 -7.15 -16.33 -10.06
N HIS A 203 -7.14 -15.89 -8.79
CA HIS A 203 -7.80 -16.64 -7.71
C HIS A 203 -9.32 -16.46 -7.68
N LEU A 204 -9.86 -15.35 -8.18
CA LEU A 204 -11.30 -15.10 -8.19
C LEU A 204 -12.01 -15.71 -9.40
N ALA A 205 -11.35 -15.81 -10.56
CA ALA A 205 -11.92 -16.51 -11.71
C ALA A 205 -12.02 -18.02 -11.44
N GLY A 206 -10.93 -18.66 -10.99
CA GLY A 206 -10.92 -20.09 -10.70
C GLY A 206 -11.88 -20.51 -9.57
N LEU A 207 -11.99 -19.71 -8.51
CA LEU A 207 -12.93 -20.00 -7.41
C LEU A 207 -14.39 -19.80 -7.82
N SER A 208 -14.68 -18.81 -8.66
CA SER A 208 -16.04 -18.58 -9.18
C SER A 208 -16.46 -19.70 -10.11
N ASP A 209 -15.56 -20.15 -11.00
CA ASP A 209 -15.80 -21.29 -11.91
C ASP A 209 -15.98 -22.60 -11.13
N GLU A 210 -15.21 -22.83 -10.06
CA GLU A 210 -15.36 -24.01 -9.21
C GLU A 210 -16.67 -24.00 -8.41
N LEU A 211 -17.10 -22.83 -7.92
CA LEU A 211 -18.38 -22.69 -7.22
C LEU A 211 -19.58 -22.86 -8.15
N LEU A 212 -19.52 -22.30 -9.36
CA LEU A 212 -20.52 -22.51 -10.41
C LEU A 212 -20.64 -23.99 -10.78
N GLY A 213 -19.51 -24.67 -11.01
CA GLY A 213 -19.49 -26.10 -11.32
C GLY A 213 -20.09 -26.98 -10.20
N ARG A 214 -19.91 -26.59 -8.93
CA ARG A 214 -20.52 -27.30 -7.79
C ARG A 214 -22.03 -27.06 -7.68
N MET A 215 -22.51 -25.84 -7.94
CA MET A 215 -23.94 -25.53 -7.91
C MET A 215 -24.70 -26.17 -9.08
N GLU A 216 -24.09 -26.23 -10.26
CA GLU A 216 -24.67 -26.93 -11.41
C GLU A 216 -24.66 -28.45 -11.22
N GLY A 217 -23.61 -29.00 -10.60
CA GLY A 217 -23.53 -30.43 -10.26
C GLY A 217 -24.59 -30.86 -9.24
N GLU A 218 -24.86 -30.07 -8.20
CA GLU A 218 -25.93 -30.35 -7.21
C GLU A 218 -27.34 -30.22 -7.81
N SER A 219 -27.52 -29.42 -8.87
CA SER A 219 -28.81 -29.23 -9.53
C SER A 219 -29.10 -30.29 -10.61
N ALA A 220 -28.10 -31.07 -11.05
CA ALA A 220 -28.24 -32.17 -12.01
C ALA A 220 -28.49 -33.54 -11.34
N GLU A 221 -28.24 -33.67 -10.03
CA GLU A 221 -28.53 -34.87 -9.23
C GLU A 221 -29.90 -34.84 -8.51
N ARG A 222 -30.74 -33.83 -8.75
CA ARG A 222 -32.14 -33.75 -8.29
C ARG A 222 -33.13 -33.94 -9.44
#